data_AF-A0A7S1F516-F1
#
_entry.id   AF-A0A7S1F516-F1
#
_cell.length_a   1.000
_cell.length_b   1.000
_cell.length_c   1.000
_cell.angle_alpha   90.00
_cell.angle_beta   90.00
_cell.angle_gamma   90.00
#
_symmetry.space_group_name_H-M   'P 1'
#
loop_
_entity.id
_entity.type
_entity.pdbx_description
1 polymer ?
#
loop_
_entity_poly.entity_id
_entity_poly.type
_entity_poly.pdbx_seq_one_letter_code
_entity_poly.pdbx_strand_id
1 'polypeptide(L)'
;RNPMTARFTRHSMVLCMPPTSEEAMSTIFGSIISGFLQKFKQEILGLSQSVVTSTIELYNRCGDDLLPTPTRPHYTFNLRDVSKVFQGLLMVKPMHVPNADSFTRLWFHELSRVFADRLICTEDKDWFFKATAELLKSRFRIPDVHPEVWLRVMWCDFLRPGADARVYEESKDWTKVQKLLEDYNDDYNLCHTAQMNLVFFKDCLEHISRIARIFRQPRGNMLLVGVGGSGRSSCARLCACMSEAAEFEVALSKGYGIEAFREDEKKFLISAGGADNKSTMFLMSDTQIINETFVEDLNNILNAGEVPNLFPNDEMDRIIGDIRPRAKETGRSEARDAVWLYFVECLRDNLHIVLTMSPVGSALRVRMRMFPAHRRHRE
;
A
#
# COMPACT_ATOMS: atom_id res chain seq x y z
N ARG A 1 6.48 -10.86 22.54
CA ARG A 1 5.06 -11.28 22.41
C ARG A 1 4.48 -11.31 23.80
N ASN A 2 3.22 -10.90 23.98
CA ASN A 2 2.58 -10.94 25.29
C ASN A 2 2.09 -12.37 25.58
N PRO A 3 2.42 -12.96 26.73
CA PRO A 3 1.95 -14.30 27.08
C PRO A 3 0.43 -14.28 27.29
N MET A 4 -0.27 -15.27 26.73
CA MET A 4 -1.70 -15.46 26.99
C MET A 4 -1.89 -16.14 28.33
N THR A 5 -2.84 -15.68 29.15
CA THR A 5 -3.09 -16.26 30.46
C THR A 5 -3.87 -17.58 30.34
N ALA A 6 -3.59 -18.54 31.24
CA ALA A 6 -4.29 -19.82 31.26
C ALA A 6 -5.82 -19.69 31.45
N ARG A 7 -6.25 -18.63 32.15
CA ARG A 7 -7.67 -18.30 32.33
C ARG A 7 -8.35 -17.95 31.00
N PHE A 8 -7.66 -17.20 30.14
CA PHE A 8 -8.15 -16.86 28.81
C PHE A 8 -8.20 -18.09 27.89
N THR A 9 -7.15 -18.92 27.91
CA THR A 9 -7.08 -20.10 27.04
C THR A 9 -7.98 -21.25 27.49
N ARG A 10 -8.47 -21.27 28.74
CA ARG A 10 -9.38 -22.32 29.24
C ARG A 10 -10.66 -22.46 28.41
N HIS A 11 -11.18 -21.35 27.88
CA HIS A 11 -12.43 -21.32 27.13
C HIS A 11 -12.23 -21.28 25.60
N SER A 12 -10.98 -21.34 25.14
CA SER A 12 -10.61 -21.15 23.74
C SER A 12 -9.84 -22.36 23.22
N MET A 13 -10.14 -22.81 22.01
CA MET A 13 -9.32 -23.82 21.34
C MET A 13 -8.09 -23.13 20.72
N VAL A 14 -6.89 -23.53 21.12
CA VAL A 14 -5.64 -22.97 20.59
C VAL A 14 -5.21 -23.82 19.39
N LEU A 15 -5.34 -23.26 18.19
CA LEU A 15 -4.84 -23.85 16.95
C LEU A 15 -3.48 -23.25 16.59
N CYS A 16 -2.48 -24.10 16.35
CA CYS A 16 -1.19 -23.67 15.84
C CYS A 16 -1.20 -23.72 14.31
N MET A 17 -1.07 -22.56 13.67
CA MET A 17 -0.94 -22.46 12.22
C MET A 17 0.54 -22.34 11.85
N PRO A 18 1.15 -23.38 11.24
CA PRO A 18 2.53 -23.30 10.77
C PRO A 18 2.65 -22.34 9.57
N PRO A 19 3.87 -21.87 9.27
CA PRO A 19 4.13 -21.13 8.03
C PRO A 19 3.72 -21.94 6.79
N THR A 20 3.25 -21.25 5.75
CA THR A 20 2.88 -21.86 4.48
C THR A 20 4.11 -22.46 3.79
N SER A 21 3.99 -23.69 3.27
CA SER A 21 5.10 -24.33 2.53
C SER A 21 5.32 -23.67 1.17
N GLU A 22 6.52 -23.87 0.62
CA GLU A 22 6.88 -23.38 -0.72
C GLU A 22 6.01 -24.00 -1.82
N GLU A 23 5.62 -25.27 -1.70
CA GLU A 23 4.72 -25.89 -2.68
C GLU A 23 3.32 -25.26 -2.63
N ALA A 24 2.82 -24.96 -1.43
CA ALA A 24 1.53 -24.31 -1.25
C ALA A 24 1.56 -22.88 -1.81
N MET A 25 2.62 -22.10 -1.54
CA MET A 25 2.81 -20.78 -2.13
C MET A 25 2.88 -20.84 -3.66
N SER A 26 3.66 -21.78 -4.20
CA SER A 26 3.80 -21.98 -5.65
C SER A 26 2.46 -22.32 -6.30
N THR A 27 1.65 -23.17 -5.67
CA THR A 27 0.33 -23.56 -6.17
C THR A 27 -0.65 -22.38 -6.15
N ILE A 28 -0.71 -21.64 -5.05
CA ILE A 28 -1.61 -20.49 -4.90
C ILE A 28 -1.26 -19.40 -5.92
N PHE A 29 -0.02 -18.90 -5.90
CA PHE A 29 0.37 -17.79 -6.76
C PHE A 29 0.52 -18.21 -8.23
N GLY A 30 0.93 -19.45 -8.48
CA GLY A 30 0.95 -20.07 -9.81
C GLY A 30 -0.42 -20.09 -10.47
N SER A 31 -1.46 -20.50 -9.73
CA SER A 31 -2.83 -20.52 -10.24
C SER A 31 -3.34 -19.10 -10.55
N ILE A 32 -3.08 -18.14 -9.66
CA ILE A 32 -3.49 -16.73 -9.83
C ILE A 32 -2.83 -16.11 -11.07
N ILE A 33 -1.50 -16.17 -11.14
CA ILE A 33 -0.78 -15.50 -12.23
C ILE A 33 -1.02 -16.19 -13.57
N SER A 34 -1.09 -17.53 -13.60
CA SER A 34 -1.33 -18.25 -14.84
C SER A 34 -2.73 -17.96 -15.38
N GLY A 35 -3.75 -17.94 -14.52
CA GLY A 35 -5.11 -17.57 -14.90
C GLY A 35 -5.21 -16.13 -15.44
N PHE A 36 -4.49 -15.19 -14.82
CA PHE A 36 -4.43 -13.82 -15.31
C PHE A 36 -3.72 -13.70 -16.67
N LEU A 37 -2.58 -14.39 -16.83
CA LEU A 37 -1.75 -14.32 -18.03
C LEU A 37 -2.33 -15.06 -19.25
N GLN A 38 -3.41 -15.82 -19.11
CA GLN A 38 -4.09 -16.46 -20.25
C GLN A 38 -4.53 -15.47 -21.34
N LYS A 39 -4.78 -14.21 -20.97
CA LYS A 39 -5.18 -13.13 -21.90
C LYS A 39 -3.99 -12.45 -22.58
N PHE A 40 -2.76 -12.82 -22.22
CA PHE A 40 -1.52 -12.22 -22.71
C PHE A 40 -0.89 -13.13 -23.78
N LYS A 41 0.18 -12.64 -24.43
CA LYS A 41 0.92 -13.43 -25.41
C LYS A 41 1.52 -14.68 -24.79
N GLN A 42 1.66 -15.75 -25.57
CA GLN A 42 2.20 -17.04 -25.12
C GLN A 42 3.61 -16.92 -24.50
N GLU A 43 4.45 -16.03 -25.02
CA GLU A 43 5.77 -15.75 -24.45
C GLU A 43 5.69 -15.21 -23.01
N ILE A 44 4.66 -14.42 -22.68
CA ILE A 44 4.45 -13.88 -21.32
C ILE A 44 3.87 -14.97 -20.42
N LEU A 45 2.90 -15.75 -20.92
CA LEU A 45 2.32 -16.87 -20.18
C LEU A 45 3.39 -17.90 -19.78
N GLY A 46 4.38 -18.14 -20.64
CA GLY A 46 5.52 -19.01 -20.37
C GLY A 46 6.43 -18.55 -19.22
N LEU A 47 6.36 -17.27 -18.81
CA LEU A 47 7.13 -16.72 -17.69
C LEU A 47 6.45 -16.92 -16.32
N SER A 48 5.20 -17.37 -16.28
CA SER A 48 4.40 -17.55 -15.06
C SER A 48 5.16 -18.30 -13.95
N GLN A 49 5.70 -19.48 -14.27
CA GLN A 49 6.44 -20.30 -13.31
C GLN A 49 7.75 -19.64 -12.87
N SER A 50 8.47 -18.99 -13.78
CA SER A 50 9.71 -18.27 -13.47
C SER A 50 9.45 -17.11 -12.50
N VAL A 51 8.38 -16.35 -12.71
CA VAL A 51 7.96 -15.26 -11.80
C VAL A 51 7.63 -15.80 -10.41
N VAL A 52 6.88 -16.89 -10.32
CA VAL A 52 6.44 -17.45 -9.03
C VAL A 52 7.61 -17.97 -8.23
N THR A 53 8.41 -18.85 -8.84
CA THR A 53 9.59 -19.43 -8.18
C THR A 53 10.60 -18.37 -7.79
N SER A 54 10.89 -17.39 -8.66
CA SER A 54 11.84 -16.32 -8.36
C SER A 54 11.35 -15.40 -7.23
N THR A 55 10.05 -15.11 -7.17
CA THR A 55 9.48 -14.26 -6.10
C THR A 55 9.53 -14.97 -4.75
N ILE A 56 9.22 -16.27 -4.71
CA ILE A 56 9.29 -17.07 -3.47
C ILE A 56 10.74 -17.25 -3.02
N GLU A 57 11.66 -17.53 -3.95
CA GLU A 57 13.08 -17.67 -3.67
C GLU A 57 13.65 -16.36 -3.08
N LEU A 58 13.34 -15.21 -3.68
CA LEU A 58 13.77 -13.92 -3.16
C LEU A 58 13.15 -13.60 -1.79
N TYR A 59 11.87 -13.94 -1.59
CA TYR A 59 11.20 -13.78 -0.31
C TYR A 59 11.90 -14.58 0.81
N ASN A 60 12.25 -15.83 0.55
CA ASN A 60 12.98 -16.67 1.50
C ASN A 60 14.37 -16.08 1.80
N ARG A 61 15.14 -15.70 0.77
CA ARG A 61 16.45 -15.03 0.93
C ARG A 61 16.35 -13.75 1.77
N CYS A 62 15.33 -12.90 1.53
CA CYS A 62 15.09 -11.70 2.35
C CYS A 62 14.77 -12.07 3.81
N GLY A 63 14.02 -13.15 4.04
CA GLY A 63 13.70 -13.63 5.39
C GLY A 63 14.92 -14.11 6.17
N ASP A 64 15.88 -14.73 5.48
CA ASP A 64 17.08 -15.33 6.08
C ASP A 64 18.22 -14.31 6.26
N ASP A 65 18.50 -13.50 5.23
CA ASP A 65 19.66 -12.60 5.21
C ASP A 65 19.36 -11.22 5.80
N LEU A 66 18.14 -10.71 5.64
CA LEU A 66 17.74 -9.35 6.01
C LEU A 66 16.95 -9.30 7.32
N LEU A 67 17.54 -9.84 8.38
CA LEU A 67 16.89 -9.93 9.69
C LEU A 67 16.63 -8.55 10.34
N PRO A 68 15.52 -8.41 11.08
CA PRO A 68 15.20 -7.18 11.80
C PRO A 68 16.16 -6.97 12.97
N THR A 69 16.76 -5.79 13.04
CA THR A 69 17.63 -5.37 14.15
C THR A 69 17.06 -4.12 14.83
N PRO A 70 17.60 -3.68 15.99
CA PRO A 70 17.17 -2.44 16.63
C PRO A 70 17.33 -1.18 15.77
N THR A 71 18.24 -1.18 14.78
CA THR A 71 18.42 -0.09 13.81
C THR A 71 17.46 -0.21 12.62
N ARG A 72 17.09 -1.43 12.23
CA ARG A 72 16.14 -1.73 11.15
C ARG A 72 14.96 -2.62 11.60
N PRO A 73 14.09 -2.14 12.50
CA PRO A 73 12.98 -2.95 13.03
C PRO A 73 11.83 -3.19 12.03
N HIS A 74 11.89 -2.53 10.88
CA HIS A 74 10.91 -2.64 9.79
C HIS A 74 11.25 -3.72 8.76
N TYR A 75 12.40 -4.39 8.88
CA TYR A 75 12.81 -5.50 8.00
C TYR A 75 12.10 -6.77 8.45
N THR A 76 10.79 -6.78 8.22
CA THR A 76 9.92 -7.89 8.57
C THR A 76 9.18 -8.30 7.31
N PHE A 77 9.60 -9.43 6.74
CA PHE A 77 9.01 -9.97 5.53
C PHE A 77 8.02 -11.08 5.89
N ASN A 78 6.85 -11.07 5.26
CA ASN A 78 5.79 -12.05 5.48
C ASN A 78 5.05 -12.37 4.16
N LEU A 79 4.18 -13.38 4.17
CA LEU A 79 3.46 -13.84 2.99
C LEU A 79 2.65 -12.73 2.27
N ARG A 80 2.21 -11.70 2.99
CA ARG A 80 1.52 -10.56 2.36
C ARG A 80 2.42 -9.82 1.38
N ASP A 81 3.72 -9.77 1.62
CA ASP A 81 4.67 -9.11 0.72
C ASP A 81 4.70 -9.81 -0.63
N VAL A 82 4.73 -11.15 -0.62
CA VAL A 82 4.57 -11.96 -1.83
C VAL A 82 3.24 -11.63 -2.52
N SER A 83 2.13 -11.61 -1.77
CA SER A 83 0.82 -11.22 -2.31
C SER A 83 0.82 -9.83 -2.94
N LYS A 84 1.53 -8.84 -2.36
CA LYS A 84 1.59 -7.47 -2.89
C LYS A 84 2.34 -7.39 -4.22
N VAL A 85 3.38 -8.20 -4.43
CA VAL A 85 4.07 -8.30 -5.73
C VAL A 85 3.07 -8.74 -6.80
N PHE A 86 2.35 -9.84 -6.54
CA PHE A 86 1.33 -10.32 -7.49
C PHE A 86 0.19 -9.33 -7.66
N GLN A 87 -0.29 -8.70 -6.58
CA GLN A 87 -1.31 -7.66 -6.67
C GLN A 87 -0.88 -6.54 -7.61
N GLY A 88 0.38 -6.12 -7.58
CA GLY A 88 0.95 -5.15 -8.50
C GLY A 88 1.00 -5.64 -9.95
N LEU A 89 1.46 -6.88 -10.17
CA LEU A 89 1.46 -7.52 -11.49
C LEU A 89 0.07 -7.60 -12.13
N LEU A 90 -0.98 -7.74 -11.33
CA LEU A 90 -2.36 -7.86 -11.79
C LEU A 90 -2.99 -6.50 -12.19
N MET A 91 -2.31 -5.37 -11.98
CA MET A 91 -2.83 -4.02 -12.25
C MET A 91 -2.79 -3.62 -13.74
N VAL A 92 -2.01 -4.32 -14.56
CA VAL A 92 -1.79 -4.02 -15.98
C VAL A 92 -2.83 -4.68 -16.88
N LYS A 93 -2.97 -4.16 -18.11
CA LYS A 93 -3.76 -4.79 -19.18
C LYS A 93 -2.83 -5.33 -20.27
N PRO A 94 -3.23 -6.38 -21.03
CA PRO A 94 -2.40 -6.97 -22.08
C PRO A 94 -1.84 -5.97 -23.10
N MET A 95 -2.58 -4.92 -23.42
CA MET A 95 -2.15 -3.89 -24.37
C MET A 95 -0.95 -3.05 -23.91
N HIS A 96 -0.70 -2.95 -22.60
CA HIS A 96 0.43 -2.19 -22.03
C HIS A 96 1.66 -3.06 -21.76
N VAL A 97 1.55 -4.37 -21.94
CA VAL A 97 2.67 -5.32 -21.76
C VAL A 97 2.83 -6.11 -23.05
N PRO A 98 3.49 -5.53 -24.07
CA PRO A 98 3.47 -6.09 -25.43
C PRO A 98 4.37 -7.31 -25.59
N ASN A 99 5.32 -7.56 -24.70
CA ASN A 99 6.30 -8.64 -24.83
C ASN A 99 6.85 -9.12 -23.48
N ALA A 100 7.61 -10.22 -23.53
CA ALA A 100 8.27 -10.83 -22.38
C ALA A 100 9.22 -9.87 -21.63
N ASP A 101 9.94 -9.00 -22.35
CA ASP A 101 10.86 -8.01 -21.73
C ASP A 101 10.09 -7.00 -20.86
N SER A 102 9.02 -6.41 -21.40
CA SER A 102 8.16 -5.47 -20.68
C SER A 102 7.52 -6.12 -19.45
N PHE A 103 7.08 -7.38 -19.55
CA PHE A 103 6.55 -8.11 -18.40
C PHE A 103 7.61 -8.38 -17.32
N THR A 104 8.84 -8.69 -17.75
CA THR A 104 9.94 -8.92 -16.80
C THR A 104 10.33 -7.62 -16.09
N ARG A 105 10.36 -6.49 -16.81
CA ARG A 105 10.57 -5.16 -16.22
C ARG A 105 9.49 -4.80 -15.20
N LEU A 106 8.22 -5.10 -15.50
CA LEU A 106 7.11 -4.94 -14.55
C LEU A 106 7.33 -5.77 -13.29
N TRP A 107 7.69 -7.05 -13.44
CA TRP A 107 7.97 -7.93 -12.30
C TRP A 107 9.10 -7.40 -11.41
N PHE A 108 10.21 -6.96 -12.02
CA PHE A 108 11.30 -6.35 -11.27
C PHE A 108 10.90 -5.04 -10.58
N HIS A 109 10.10 -4.21 -11.24
CA HIS A 109 9.56 -2.99 -10.65
C HIS A 109 8.75 -3.32 -9.39
N GLU A 110 7.81 -4.26 -9.47
CA GLU A 110 6.98 -4.67 -8.34
C GLU A 110 7.80 -5.30 -7.21
N LEU A 111 8.81 -6.13 -7.52
CA LEU A 111 9.74 -6.62 -6.52
C LEU A 111 10.46 -5.48 -5.80
N SER A 112 10.93 -4.48 -6.56
CA SER A 112 11.64 -3.33 -6.00
C SER A 112 10.73 -2.49 -5.10
N ARG A 113 9.47 -2.28 -5.51
CA ARG A 113 8.48 -1.52 -4.70
C ARG A 113 8.16 -2.23 -3.39
N VAL A 114 8.06 -3.56 -3.39
CA VAL A 114 7.69 -4.33 -2.19
C VAL A 114 8.88 -4.55 -1.26
N PHE A 115 10.05 -4.91 -1.80
CA PHE A 115 11.22 -5.30 -1.00
C PHE A 115 12.28 -4.21 -0.92
N ALA A 116 12.74 -3.67 -2.05
CA ALA A 116 13.88 -2.76 -2.10
C ALA A 116 13.59 -1.39 -1.45
N ASP A 117 12.37 -0.88 -1.57
CA ASP A 117 11.98 0.41 -0.97
C ASP A 117 12.02 0.39 0.57
N ARG A 118 12.00 -0.79 1.19
CA ARG A 118 12.17 -0.94 2.65
C ARG A 118 13.63 -0.86 3.08
N LEU A 119 14.56 -1.03 2.14
CA LEU A 119 15.99 -1.08 2.43
C LEU A 119 16.55 0.34 2.58
N ILE A 120 17.39 0.52 3.59
CA ILE A 120 17.88 1.85 3.98
C ILE A 120 19.30 2.04 3.48
N CYS A 121 20.19 1.08 3.79
CA CYS A 121 21.60 1.20 3.48
C CYS A 121 21.90 0.71 2.07
N THR A 122 23.01 1.20 1.52
CA THR A 122 23.44 0.89 0.15
C THR A 122 23.82 -0.57 0.02
N GLU A 123 24.40 -1.17 1.06
CA GLU A 123 24.84 -2.56 1.08
C GLU A 123 23.65 -3.53 0.92
N ASP A 124 22.56 -3.30 1.67
CA ASP A 124 21.34 -4.12 1.58
C ASP A 124 20.67 -3.95 0.18
N LYS A 125 20.68 -2.73 -0.37
CA LYS A 125 20.19 -2.46 -1.73
C LYS A 125 21.03 -3.18 -2.79
N ASP A 126 22.35 -3.13 -2.68
CA ASP A 126 23.27 -3.82 -3.59
C ASP A 126 23.11 -5.34 -3.50
N TRP A 127 22.90 -5.89 -2.30
CA TRP A 127 22.54 -7.30 -2.12
C TRP A 127 21.25 -7.65 -2.88
N PHE A 128 20.21 -6.82 -2.76
CA PHE A 128 18.93 -7.03 -3.44
C PHE A 128 19.10 -7.04 -4.96
N PHE A 129 19.86 -6.09 -5.51
CA PHE A 129 20.13 -6.01 -6.95
C PHE A 129 20.94 -7.20 -7.46
N LYS A 130 21.91 -7.68 -6.68
CA LYS A 130 22.66 -8.89 -7.04
C LYS A 130 21.78 -10.13 -7.02
N ALA A 131 20.99 -10.33 -5.96
CA ALA A 131 20.08 -11.48 -5.84
C ALA A 131 19.04 -11.50 -6.98
N THR A 132 18.48 -10.36 -7.33
CA THR A 132 17.52 -10.25 -8.45
C THR A 132 18.19 -10.47 -9.82
N ALA A 133 19.41 -9.98 -10.03
CA ALA A 133 20.16 -10.25 -11.27
C ALA A 133 20.47 -11.75 -11.44
N GLU A 134 20.79 -12.47 -10.36
CA GLU A 134 20.98 -13.93 -10.39
C GLU A 134 19.70 -14.67 -10.80
N LEU A 135 18.54 -14.24 -10.28
CA LEU A 135 17.24 -14.80 -10.64
C LEU A 135 16.90 -14.54 -12.12
N LEU A 136 17.15 -13.33 -12.62
CA LEU A 136 16.98 -12.99 -14.04
C LEU A 136 17.85 -13.88 -14.94
N LYS A 137 19.12 -14.10 -14.57
CA LYS A 137 20.04 -14.94 -15.32
C LYS A 137 19.59 -16.41 -15.32
N SER A 138 19.22 -16.95 -14.15
CA SER A 138 18.93 -18.37 -13.98
C SER A 138 17.53 -18.77 -14.45
N ARG A 139 16.50 -17.97 -14.17
CA ARG A 139 15.08 -18.31 -14.40
C ARG A 139 14.49 -17.66 -15.64
N PHE A 140 14.99 -16.49 -16.03
CA PHE A 140 14.53 -15.75 -17.21
C PHE A 140 15.50 -15.85 -18.39
N ARG A 141 16.70 -16.42 -18.17
CA ARG A 141 17.77 -16.56 -19.18
C ARG A 141 18.19 -15.22 -19.79
N ILE A 142 18.12 -14.14 -19.00
CA ILE A 142 18.56 -12.80 -19.41
C ILE A 142 19.98 -12.60 -18.86
N PRO A 143 21.03 -12.68 -19.70
CA PRO A 143 22.40 -12.49 -19.26
C PRO A 143 22.70 -11.01 -18.97
N ASP A 144 23.63 -10.78 -18.04
CA ASP A 144 24.32 -9.49 -17.84
C ASP A 144 23.42 -8.26 -17.69
N VAL A 145 22.34 -8.44 -16.92
CA VAL A 145 21.45 -7.34 -16.55
C VAL A 145 22.21 -6.35 -15.67
N HIS A 146 22.56 -5.19 -16.25
CA HIS A 146 23.14 -4.11 -15.47
C HIS A 146 22.07 -3.52 -14.54
N PRO A 147 22.26 -3.51 -13.20
CA PRO A 147 21.25 -3.05 -12.24
C PRO A 147 20.70 -1.65 -12.54
N GLU A 148 21.55 -0.76 -13.05
CA GLU A 148 21.17 0.62 -13.39
C GLU A 148 20.10 0.74 -14.48
N VAL A 149 20.01 -0.23 -15.41
CA VAL A 149 19.02 -0.18 -16.49
C VAL A 149 17.62 -0.44 -15.92
N TRP A 150 17.53 -1.29 -14.90
CA TRP A 150 16.27 -1.72 -14.30
C TRP A 150 15.86 -0.84 -13.13
N LEU A 151 16.82 -0.18 -12.48
CA LEU A 151 16.59 0.94 -11.54
C LEU A 151 15.82 2.11 -12.16
N ARG A 152 15.92 2.30 -13.49
CA ARG A 152 15.22 3.36 -14.22
C ARG A 152 13.79 2.99 -14.63
N VAL A 153 13.35 1.76 -14.36
CA VAL A 153 12.01 1.30 -14.73
C VAL A 153 10.99 1.90 -13.76
N MET A 154 10.14 2.76 -14.29
CA MET A 154 9.03 3.37 -13.56
C MET A 154 7.72 2.95 -14.20
N TRP A 155 6.86 2.29 -13.42
CA TRP A 155 5.47 2.06 -13.78
C TRP A 155 4.60 2.98 -12.96
N CYS A 156 3.67 3.66 -13.61
CA CYS A 156 2.75 4.60 -12.97
C CYS A 156 1.40 4.64 -13.71
N ASP A 157 0.39 5.22 -13.07
CA ASP A 157 -0.98 5.24 -13.60
C ASP A 157 -1.53 6.63 -13.95
N PHE A 158 -0.68 7.65 -13.85
CA PHE A 158 -1.03 9.04 -14.06
C PHE A 158 -0.52 9.62 -15.38
N LEU A 159 0.01 8.80 -16.29
CA LEU A 159 0.58 9.27 -17.56
C LEU A 159 -0.46 9.81 -18.55
N ARG A 160 -1.75 9.56 -18.31
CA ARG A 160 -2.86 9.94 -19.18
C ARG A 160 -3.90 10.75 -18.40
N PRO A 161 -3.74 12.07 -18.29
CA PRO A 161 -4.74 12.93 -17.67
C PRO A 161 -6.10 12.81 -18.37
N GLY A 162 -7.19 12.78 -17.61
CA GLY A 162 -8.56 12.78 -18.14
C GLY A 162 -9.01 11.46 -18.78
N ALA A 163 -8.26 10.37 -18.64
CA ALA A 163 -8.73 9.05 -19.07
C ALA A 163 -9.83 8.52 -18.13
N ASP A 164 -10.91 7.96 -18.70
CA ASP A 164 -12.05 7.38 -17.93
C ASP A 164 -11.63 6.35 -16.87
N ALA A 165 -10.50 5.67 -17.10
CA ALA A 165 -9.89 4.77 -16.13
C ALA A 165 -8.39 4.94 -16.11
N ARG A 166 -7.80 5.06 -14.92
CA ARG A 166 -6.35 5.13 -14.73
C ARG A 166 -5.65 3.90 -15.30
N VAL A 167 -4.63 4.13 -16.10
CA VAL A 167 -3.92 3.10 -16.86
C VAL A 167 -2.53 2.89 -16.28
N TYR A 168 -2.27 1.73 -15.69
CA TYR A 168 -0.94 1.38 -15.20
C TYR A 168 -0.02 0.95 -16.36
N GLU A 169 0.97 1.77 -16.69
CA GLU A 169 1.90 1.54 -17.80
C GLU A 169 3.33 2.04 -17.49
N GLU A 170 4.31 1.57 -18.27
CA GLU A 170 5.72 1.92 -18.12
C GLU A 170 6.00 3.33 -18.67
N SER A 171 6.60 4.18 -17.86
CA SER A 171 7.15 5.46 -18.30
C SER A 171 8.54 5.30 -18.90
N LYS A 172 8.74 5.86 -20.10
CA LYS A 172 10.02 5.84 -20.82
C LYS A 172 10.74 7.19 -20.83
N ASP A 173 10.04 8.26 -20.47
CA ASP A 173 10.51 9.63 -20.66
C ASP A 173 10.29 10.45 -19.38
N TRP A 174 11.36 10.61 -18.62
CA TRP A 174 11.37 11.33 -17.34
C TRP A 174 11.02 12.79 -17.49
N THR A 175 11.41 13.43 -18.60
CA THR A 175 11.12 14.85 -18.86
C THR A 175 9.63 15.06 -19.09
N LYS A 176 8.97 14.12 -19.77
CA LYS A 176 7.51 14.15 -19.92
C LYS A 176 6.80 13.94 -18.59
N VAL A 177 7.25 12.98 -17.78
CA VAL A 177 6.69 12.77 -16.43
C VAL A 177 6.84 14.01 -15.57
N GLN A 178 8.00 14.65 -15.60
CA GLN A 178 8.25 15.87 -14.85
C GLN A 178 7.25 16.97 -15.23
N LYS A 179 7.14 17.26 -16.53
CA LYS A 179 6.24 18.30 -17.03
C LYS A 179 4.77 18.01 -16.69
N LEU A 180 4.38 16.75 -16.78
CA LEU A 180 3.03 16.31 -16.41
C LEU A 180 2.72 16.54 -14.93
N LEU A 181 3.69 16.33 -14.04
CA LEU A 181 3.53 16.57 -12.61
C LEU A 181 3.54 18.06 -12.26
N GLU A 182 4.26 18.88 -13.02
CA GLU A 182 4.17 20.34 -12.96
C GLU A 182 2.73 20.78 -13.29
N ASP A 183 2.15 20.26 -14.38
CA ASP A 183 0.76 20.54 -14.77
C ASP A 183 -0.24 20.10 -13.66
N TYR A 184 -0.08 18.90 -13.09
CA TYR A 184 -0.92 18.44 -11.96
C TYR A 184 -0.78 19.31 -10.71
N ASN A 185 0.41 19.84 -10.43
CA ASN A 185 0.64 20.71 -9.28
C ASN A 185 0.00 22.08 -9.49
N ASP A 186 0.01 22.59 -10.72
CA ASP A 186 -0.68 23.82 -11.08
C ASP A 186 -2.20 23.65 -10.95
N ASP A 187 -2.77 22.55 -11.45
CA ASP A 187 -4.18 22.21 -11.27
C ASP A 187 -4.57 22.11 -9.79
N TYR A 188 -3.74 21.45 -8.97
CA TYR A 188 -3.94 21.40 -7.52
C TYR A 188 -4.01 22.81 -6.92
N ASN A 189 -3.10 23.69 -7.31
CA ASN A 189 -3.01 25.07 -6.80
C ASN A 189 -4.17 25.97 -7.25
N LEU A 190 -4.85 25.63 -8.34
CA LEU A 190 -6.05 26.32 -8.79
C LEU A 190 -7.28 25.93 -7.95
N CYS A 191 -7.33 24.69 -7.47
CA CYS A 191 -8.46 24.16 -6.69
C CYS A 191 -8.31 24.32 -5.17
N HIS A 192 -7.10 24.58 -4.67
CA HIS A 192 -6.81 24.63 -3.23
C HIS A 192 -6.25 25.99 -2.79
N THR A 193 -6.67 26.44 -1.61
CA THR A 193 -6.16 27.68 -1.00
C THR A 193 -4.74 27.55 -0.48
N ALA A 194 -4.36 26.36 0.01
CA ALA A 194 -3.01 26.06 0.47
C ALA A 194 -2.15 25.55 -0.70
N GLN A 195 -1.47 26.47 -1.38
CA GLN A 195 -0.65 26.15 -2.55
C GLN A 195 0.58 25.30 -2.20
N MET A 196 0.91 24.36 -3.09
CA MET A 196 2.12 23.55 -3.09
C MET A 196 3.09 24.05 -4.15
N ASN A 197 4.30 24.40 -3.72
CA ASN A 197 5.40 24.79 -4.60
C ASN A 197 6.41 23.64 -4.67
N LEU A 198 6.06 22.58 -5.40
CA LEU A 198 6.90 21.41 -5.56
C LEU A 198 7.92 21.61 -6.68
N VAL A 199 9.16 21.19 -6.42
CA VAL A 199 10.20 21.09 -7.45
C VAL A 199 10.41 19.63 -7.78
N PHE A 200 10.20 19.27 -9.05
CA PHE A 200 10.24 17.89 -9.50
C PHE A 200 11.64 17.52 -10.02
N PHE A 201 12.42 16.86 -9.17
CA PHE A 201 13.67 16.21 -9.52
C PHE A 201 13.52 14.69 -9.50
N LYS A 202 14.51 13.95 -10.02
CA LYS A 202 14.40 12.51 -10.25
C LYS A 202 13.87 11.70 -9.05
N ASP A 203 14.42 11.89 -7.86
CA ASP A 203 13.96 11.13 -6.69
C ASP A 203 12.52 11.48 -6.30
N CYS A 204 12.11 12.74 -6.50
CA CYS A 204 10.73 13.16 -6.29
C CYS A 204 9.76 12.42 -7.24
N LEU A 205 10.14 12.29 -8.52
CA LEU A 205 9.37 11.53 -9.51
C LEU A 205 9.22 10.06 -9.09
N GLU A 206 10.31 9.45 -8.61
CA GLU A 206 10.27 8.09 -8.08
C GLU A 206 9.37 7.97 -6.85
N HIS A 207 9.46 8.89 -5.89
CA HIS A 207 8.59 8.88 -4.70
C HIS A 207 7.11 9.03 -5.06
N ILE A 208 6.78 9.91 -5.99
CA ILE A 208 5.42 10.07 -6.50
C ILE A 208 4.94 8.79 -7.17
N SER A 209 5.78 8.13 -7.99
CA SER A 209 5.42 6.86 -8.61
C SER A 209 5.12 5.76 -7.59
N ARG A 210 5.87 5.71 -6.47
CA ARG A 210 5.67 4.77 -5.37
C ARG A 210 4.33 5.02 -4.67
N ILE A 211 4.06 6.28 -4.34
CA ILE A 211 2.84 6.69 -3.65
C ILE A 211 1.61 6.46 -4.54
N ALA A 212 1.64 6.89 -5.80
CA ALA A 212 0.56 6.68 -6.77
C ALA A 212 0.22 5.19 -6.95
N ARG A 213 1.25 4.33 -7.02
CA ARG A 213 1.06 2.87 -7.07
C ARG A 213 0.31 2.33 -5.84
N ILE A 214 0.54 2.87 -4.65
CA ILE A 214 -0.16 2.45 -3.42
C ILE A 214 -1.61 2.94 -3.43
N PHE A 215 -1.90 4.15 -3.91
CA PHE A 215 -3.28 4.65 -4.08
C PHE A 215 -4.10 3.85 -5.07
N ARG A 216 -3.45 3.26 -6.08
CA ARG A 216 -4.13 2.38 -7.03
C ARG A 216 -4.58 1.06 -6.38
N GLN A 217 -3.90 0.60 -5.34
CA GLN A 217 -4.17 -0.68 -4.72
C GLN A 217 -5.27 -0.58 -3.66
N PRO A 218 -6.27 -1.46 -3.67
CA PRO A 218 -7.21 -1.55 -2.56
C PRO A 218 -6.45 -1.89 -1.29
N ARG A 219 -6.84 -1.28 -0.16
CA ARG A 219 -6.18 -1.42 1.15
C ARG A 219 -4.71 -0.95 1.14
N GLY A 220 -4.35 -0.07 0.21
CA GLY A 220 -3.03 0.53 0.10
C GLY A 220 -2.80 1.58 1.20
N ASN A 221 -2.10 1.20 2.27
CA ASN A 221 -1.74 2.10 3.36
C ASN A 221 -0.23 2.38 3.32
N MET A 222 0.17 3.57 3.79
CA MET A 222 1.54 4.07 3.63
C MET A 222 2.14 4.52 4.96
N LEU A 223 3.41 4.20 5.15
CA LEU A 223 4.23 4.79 6.21
C LEU A 223 5.40 5.54 5.58
N LEU A 224 5.26 6.85 5.45
CA LEU A 224 6.23 7.72 4.82
C LEU A 224 7.27 8.18 5.85
N VAL A 225 8.43 7.53 5.84
CA VAL A 225 9.53 7.83 6.76
C VAL A 225 10.56 8.75 6.13
N GLY A 226 10.94 9.82 6.83
CA GLY A 226 12.06 10.68 6.43
C GLY A 226 12.25 11.89 7.34
N VAL A 227 13.27 12.70 7.10
CA VAL A 227 13.50 13.93 7.87
C VAL A 227 12.44 15.01 7.57
N GLY A 228 12.19 15.91 8.51
CA GLY A 228 11.27 17.04 8.29
C GLY A 228 11.67 17.88 7.08
N GLY A 229 10.69 18.39 6.33
CA GLY A 229 10.93 19.19 5.13
C GLY A 229 11.22 18.41 3.85
N SER A 230 11.26 17.07 3.87
CA SER A 230 11.52 16.25 2.68
C SER A 230 10.34 16.11 1.70
N GLY A 231 9.28 16.93 1.84
CA GLY A 231 8.14 16.96 0.91
C GLY A 231 7.17 15.76 0.94
N ARG A 232 7.27 14.84 1.92
CA ARG A 232 6.44 13.59 1.94
C ARG A 232 4.94 13.84 1.93
N SER A 233 4.48 14.74 2.81
CA SER A 233 3.06 15.10 2.91
C SER A 233 2.57 15.75 1.62
N SER A 234 3.35 16.66 1.03
CA SER A 234 3.00 17.31 -0.23
C SER A 234 2.95 16.34 -1.41
N CYS A 235 3.88 15.40 -1.50
CA CYS A 235 3.83 14.33 -2.51
C CYS A 235 2.59 13.44 -2.34
N ALA A 236 2.23 13.12 -1.09
CA ALA A 236 1.02 12.34 -0.79
C ALA A 236 -0.26 13.07 -1.20
N ARG A 237 -0.38 14.38 -0.89
CA ARG A 237 -1.51 15.21 -1.32
C ARG A 237 -1.61 15.29 -2.84
N LEU A 238 -0.49 15.55 -3.53
CA LEU A 238 -0.47 15.55 -5.00
C LEU A 238 -0.98 14.21 -5.57
N CYS A 239 -0.52 13.08 -5.03
CA CYS A 239 -0.96 11.76 -5.49
C CYS A 239 -2.44 11.47 -5.16
N ALA A 240 -2.95 11.98 -4.04
CA ALA A 240 -4.37 11.87 -3.69
C ALA A 240 -5.22 12.67 -4.69
N CYS A 241 -4.83 13.90 -5.00
CA CYS A 241 -5.45 14.73 -6.03
C CYS A 241 -5.44 14.06 -7.40
N MET A 242 -4.28 13.53 -7.85
CA MET A 242 -4.16 12.78 -9.10
C MET A 242 -5.01 11.50 -9.15
N SER A 243 -5.29 10.92 -7.98
CA SER A 243 -6.13 9.73 -7.82
C SER A 243 -7.61 10.07 -7.61
N GLU A 244 -7.97 11.35 -7.62
CA GLU A 244 -9.30 11.89 -7.27
C GLU A 244 -9.78 11.45 -5.87
N ALA A 245 -8.85 11.12 -4.99
CA ALA A 245 -9.14 10.71 -3.63
C ALA A 245 -9.51 11.93 -2.77
N ALA A 246 -10.52 11.79 -1.92
CA ALA A 246 -10.83 12.82 -0.93
C ALA A 246 -9.68 12.92 0.08
N GLU A 247 -9.26 14.13 0.42
CA GLU A 247 -8.19 14.36 1.38
C GLU A 247 -8.76 14.69 2.75
N PHE A 248 -8.31 13.95 3.77
CA PHE A 248 -8.63 14.22 5.16
C PHE A 248 -7.34 14.40 5.96
N GLU A 249 -7.16 15.58 6.54
CA GLU A 249 -6.01 15.92 7.37
C GLU A 249 -6.47 16.46 8.73
N VAL A 250 -5.82 16.00 9.79
CA VAL A 250 -6.11 16.46 11.15
C VAL A 250 -5.59 17.87 11.37
N ALA A 251 -6.51 18.83 11.52
CA ALA A 251 -6.18 20.20 11.88
C ALA A 251 -6.17 20.35 13.41
N LEU A 252 -4.98 20.45 14.00
CA LEU A 252 -4.85 20.66 15.44
C LEU A 252 -5.35 22.05 15.85
N SER A 253 -6.37 22.08 16.69
CA SER A 253 -6.87 23.29 17.35
C SER A 253 -6.53 23.29 18.84
N LYS A 254 -6.63 24.45 19.51
CA LYS A 254 -6.42 24.53 20.96
C LYS A 254 -7.51 23.72 21.67
N GLY A 255 -7.10 22.67 22.38
CA GLY A 255 -8.02 21.73 23.03
C GLY A 255 -8.35 20.48 22.20
N TYR A 256 -7.70 20.28 21.05
CA TYR A 256 -7.83 19.03 20.29
C TYR A 256 -7.41 17.83 21.15
N GLY A 257 -8.35 16.92 21.37
CA GLY A 257 -8.20 15.75 22.22
C GLY A 257 -8.83 14.51 21.60
N ILE A 258 -9.04 13.48 22.41
CA ILE A 258 -9.55 12.17 21.96
C ILE A 258 -10.94 12.27 21.34
N GLU A 259 -11.84 13.07 21.93
CA GLU A 259 -13.21 13.22 21.44
C GLU A 259 -13.24 13.88 20.06
N ALA A 260 -12.47 14.97 19.87
CA ALA A 260 -12.35 15.64 18.57
C ALA A 260 -11.76 14.72 17.51
N PHE A 261 -10.76 13.91 17.89
CA PHE A 261 -10.17 12.91 16.99
C PHE A 261 -11.19 11.85 16.57
N ARG A 262 -11.98 11.30 17.50
CA ARG A 262 -13.01 10.31 17.17
C ARG A 262 -14.11 10.87 16.26
N GLU A 263 -14.47 12.13 16.40
CA GLU A 263 -15.40 12.78 15.47
C GLU A 263 -14.80 12.94 14.07
N ASP A 264 -13.50 13.21 13.97
CA ASP A 264 -12.78 13.20 12.71
C ASP A 264 -12.68 11.78 12.12
N GLU A 265 -12.50 10.75 12.96
CA GLU A 265 -12.54 9.35 12.56
C GLU A 265 -13.86 8.96 11.92
N LYS A 266 -14.98 9.29 12.57
CA LYS A 266 -16.31 9.04 12.01
C LYS A 266 -16.46 9.65 10.62
N LYS A 267 -16.03 10.90 10.42
CA LYS A 267 -16.14 11.59 9.12
C LYS A 267 -15.38 10.88 8.02
N PHE A 268 -14.11 10.52 8.23
CA PHE A 268 -13.33 9.87 7.16
C PHE A 268 -13.77 8.42 6.93
N LEU A 269 -14.21 7.70 7.96
CA LEU A 269 -14.76 6.34 7.83
C LEU A 269 -16.06 6.36 7.01
N ILE A 270 -16.95 7.32 7.27
CA ILE A 270 -18.18 7.54 6.49
C ILE A 270 -17.85 7.98 5.05
N SER A 271 -16.86 8.86 4.83
CA SER A 271 -16.44 9.26 3.48
C SER A 271 -15.94 8.06 2.65
N ALA A 272 -15.18 7.16 3.28
CA ALA A 272 -14.57 6.02 2.59
C ALA A 272 -15.56 4.86 2.34
N GLY A 273 -16.40 4.53 3.33
CA GLY A 273 -17.32 3.38 3.26
C GLY A 273 -18.79 3.72 3.02
N GLY A 274 -19.18 4.98 3.16
CA GLY A 274 -20.57 5.45 3.09
C GLY A 274 -21.14 5.43 1.67
N ALA A 275 -22.27 6.13 1.49
CA ALA A 275 -23.02 6.13 0.25
C ALA A 275 -22.18 6.55 -0.98
N ASP A 276 -21.25 7.50 -0.80
CA ASP A 276 -20.39 8.02 -1.86
C ASP A 276 -19.32 7.00 -2.31
N ASN A 277 -18.85 6.13 -1.41
CA ASN A 277 -17.81 5.12 -1.66
C ASN A 277 -16.62 5.70 -2.43
N LYS A 278 -16.14 6.86 -1.97
CA LYS A 278 -15.05 7.58 -2.59
C LYS A 278 -13.73 7.17 -1.96
N SER A 279 -12.71 6.90 -2.78
CA SER A 279 -11.35 6.70 -2.29
C SER A 279 -10.96 7.90 -1.43
N THR A 280 -10.49 7.65 -0.21
CA THR A 280 -10.24 8.70 0.79
C THR A 280 -8.86 8.49 1.39
N MET A 281 -8.01 9.53 1.32
CA MET A 281 -6.72 9.60 2.00
C MET A 281 -6.91 10.19 3.39
N PHE A 282 -6.47 9.46 4.42
CA PHE A 282 -6.29 9.99 5.76
C PHE A 282 -4.80 10.27 6.00
N LEU A 283 -4.42 11.54 6.08
CA LEU A 283 -3.04 11.98 6.29
C LEU A 283 -2.83 12.45 7.73
N MET A 284 -1.85 11.85 8.41
CA MET A 284 -1.42 12.26 9.74
C MET A 284 0.11 12.26 9.85
N SER A 285 0.65 13.33 10.41
CA SER A 285 2.06 13.50 10.74
C SER A 285 2.37 13.20 12.19
N ASP A 286 3.63 12.85 12.46
CA ASP A 286 4.11 12.56 13.81
C ASP A 286 3.93 13.72 14.79
N THR A 287 3.96 14.97 14.32
CA THR A 287 3.68 16.18 15.10
C THR A 287 2.20 16.33 15.45
N GLN A 288 1.29 15.73 14.68
CA GLN A 288 -0.15 15.72 14.95
C GLN A 288 -0.55 14.65 15.99
N ILE A 289 0.35 13.72 16.33
CA ILE A 289 0.09 12.65 17.30
C ILE A 289 0.32 13.19 18.73
N ILE A 290 -0.72 13.79 19.30
CA ILE A 290 -0.71 14.31 20.68
C ILE A 290 -0.92 13.19 21.70
N ASN A 291 -1.70 12.16 21.34
CA ASN A 291 -2.02 11.03 22.20
C ASN A 291 -1.81 9.71 21.46
N GLU A 292 -1.18 8.73 22.13
CA GLU A 292 -0.91 7.41 21.55
C GLU A 292 -2.20 6.60 21.26
N THR A 293 -3.33 6.96 21.89
CA THR A 293 -4.65 6.40 21.58
C THR A 293 -5.02 6.61 20.11
N PHE A 294 -4.56 7.70 19.47
CA PHE A 294 -4.83 7.95 18.04
C PHE A 294 -4.20 6.84 17.18
N VAL A 295 -3.00 6.41 17.55
CA VAL A 295 -2.27 5.36 16.84
C VAL A 295 -2.88 3.98 17.13
N GLU A 296 -3.44 3.79 18.32
CA GLU A 296 -4.20 2.60 18.67
C GLU A 296 -5.48 2.45 17.83
N ASP A 297 -6.27 3.51 17.72
CA ASP A 297 -7.50 3.52 16.93
C ASP A 297 -7.18 3.29 15.43
N LEU A 298 -6.16 3.95 14.88
CA LEU A 298 -5.67 3.68 13.52
C LEU A 298 -5.18 2.23 13.33
N ASN A 299 -4.54 1.64 14.34
CA ASN A 299 -4.12 0.23 14.30
C ASN A 299 -5.34 -0.72 14.28
N ASN A 300 -6.45 -0.36 14.95
CA ASN A 300 -7.71 -1.11 14.87
C ASN A 300 -8.32 -1.01 13.47
N ILE A 301 -8.35 0.18 12.87
CA ILE A 301 -8.83 0.39 11.50
C ILE A 301 -8.00 -0.42 10.49
N LEU A 302 -6.67 -0.43 10.61
CA LEU A 302 -5.80 -1.20 9.71
C LEU A 302 -6.04 -2.72 9.79
N ASN A 303 -6.32 -3.25 10.98
CA ASN A 303 -6.51 -4.68 11.20
C ASN A 303 -7.94 -5.13 10.85
N ALA A 304 -8.94 -4.50 11.47
CA ALA A 304 -10.34 -4.89 11.44
C ALA A 304 -11.18 -4.04 10.48
N GLY A 305 -10.79 -2.80 10.22
CA GLY A 305 -11.60 -1.83 9.48
C GLY A 305 -12.62 -1.07 10.35
N GLU A 306 -12.55 -1.23 11.68
CA GLU A 306 -13.43 -0.58 12.64
C GLU A 306 -12.71 -0.28 13.95
N VAL A 307 -13.20 0.74 14.66
CA VAL A 307 -12.78 1.08 16.02
C VAL A 307 -13.89 0.67 16.99
N PRO A 308 -13.62 -0.12 18.04
CA PRO A 308 -14.63 -0.55 18.98
C PRO A 308 -15.34 0.63 19.67
N ASN A 309 -16.67 0.58 19.74
CA ASN A 309 -17.51 1.60 20.38
C ASN A 309 -17.34 3.03 19.82
N LEU A 310 -16.97 3.17 18.54
CA LEU A 310 -16.84 4.48 17.89
C LEU A 310 -18.21 5.06 17.51
N PHE A 311 -19.07 4.25 16.89
CA PHE A 311 -20.42 4.66 16.48
C PHE A 311 -21.45 4.24 17.53
N PRO A 312 -22.29 5.17 18.04
CA PRO A 312 -23.47 4.80 18.80
C PRO A 312 -24.50 4.11 17.90
N ASN A 313 -25.42 3.35 18.51
CA ASN A 313 -26.37 2.51 17.75
C ASN A 313 -27.23 3.31 16.77
N ASP A 314 -27.62 4.54 17.10
CA ASP A 314 -28.41 5.40 16.22
C ASP A 314 -27.63 5.87 14.99
N GLU A 315 -26.33 6.20 15.14
CA GLU A 315 -25.45 6.49 13.99
C GLU A 315 -25.21 5.25 13.13
N MET A 316 -25.01 4.09 13.75
CA MET A 316 -24.87 2.82 13.02
C MET A 316 -26.10 2.53 12.16
N ASP A 317 -27.30 2.69 12.72
CA ASP A 317 -28.55 2.41 12.01
C ASP A 317 -28.78 3.40 10.84
N ARG A 318 -28.31 4.66 10.96
CA ARG A 318 -28.27 5.62 9.84
C ARG A 318 -27.35 5.16 8.72
N ILE A 319 -26.10 4.81 9.04
CA ILE A 319 -25.12 4.31 8.07
C ILE A 319 -25.63 3.05 7.35
N ILE A 320 -26.23 2.13 8.11
CA ILE A 320 -26.84 0.91 7.56
C ILE A 320 -28.01 1.26 6.63
N GLY A 321 -28.83 2.25 6.98
CA GLY A 321 -29.91 2.75 6.13
C GLY A 321 -29.40 3.25 4.79
N ASP A 322 -28.34 4.06 4.80
CA ASP A 322 -27.77 4.68 3.61
C ASP A 322 -27.08 3.67 2.67
N ILE A 323 -26.46 2.63 3.24
CA ILE A 323 -25.68 1.63 2.48
C ILE A 323 -26.54 0.45 1.98
N ARG A 324 -27.69 0.21 2.61
CA ARG A 324 -28.57 -0.92 2.27
C ARG A 324 -28.93 -1.01 0.78
N PRO A 325 -29.24 0.08 0.05
CA PRO A 325 -29.51 0.01 -1.39
C PRO A 325 -28.34 -0.62 -2.18
N ARG A 326 -27.10 -0.20 -1.89
CA ARG A 326 -25.89 -0.73 -2.56
C ARG A 326 -25.55 -2.15 -2.14
N ALA A 327 -25.80 -2.50 -0.87
CA ALA A 327 -25.64 -3.88 -0.41
C ALA A 327 -26.59 -4.83 -1.16
N LYS A 328 -27.80 -4.37 -1.46
CA LYS A 328 -28.80 -5.12 -2.22
C LYS A 328 -28.40 -5.29 -3.70
N GLU A 329 -27.88 -4.24 -4.32
CA GLU A 329 -27.37 -4.30 -5.71
C GLU A 329 -26.22 -5.29 -5.88
N THR A 330 -25.38 -5.44 -4.85
CA THR A 330 -24.28 -6.42 -4.82
C THR A 330 -24.73 -7.83 -4.41
N GLY A 331 -26.04 -8.06 -4.24
CA GLY A 331 -26.62 -9.37 -3.95
C GLY A 331 -26.42 -9.85 -2.51
N ARG A 332 -26.10 -8.95 -1.57
CA ARG A 332 -25.90 -9.31 -0.15
C ARG A 332 -27.21 -9.38 0.61
N SER A 333 -27.19 -10.09 1.74
CA SER A 333 -28.31 -10.16 2.68
C SER A 333 -28.64 -8.77 3.26
N GLU A 334 -29.93 -8.48 3.40
CA GLU A 334 -30.44 -7.25 4.02
C GLU A 334 -30.38 -7.26 5.56
N ALA A 335 -29.84 -8.33 6.16
CA ALA A 335 -29.64 -8.40 7.60
C ALA A 335 -28.68 -7.30 8.09
N ARG A 336 -28.99 -6.70 9.26
CA ARG A 336 -28.23 -5.59 9.85
C ARG A 336 -26.72 -5.85 9.86
N ASP A 337 -26.31 -7.02 10.34
CA ASP A 337 -24.91 -7.38 10.47
C ASP A 337 -24.23 -7.59 9.10
N ALA A 338 -24.97 -8.13 8.12
CA ALA A 338 -24.44 -8.33 6.77
C ALA A 338 -24.20 -7.00 6.04
N VAL A 339 -25.09 -6.03 6.22
CA VAL A 339 -24.93 -4.66 5.68
C VAL A 339 -23.78 -3.94 6.37
N TRP A 340 -23.63 -4.10 7.70
CA TRP A 340 -22.48 -3.55 8.42
C TRP A 340 -21.14 -4.13 7.95
N LEU A 341 -21.06 -5.45 7.75
CA LEU A 341 -19.86 -6.08 7.20
C LEU A 341 -19.55 -5.56 5.78
N TYR A 342 -20.58 -5.30 4.97
CA TYR A 342 -20.39 -4.69 3.66
C TYR A 342 -19.83 -3.26 3.75
N PHE A 343 -20.33 -2.45 4.68
CA PHE A 343 -19.76 -1.13 4.96
C PHE A 343 -18.27 -1.22 5.31
N VAL A 344 -17.90 -2.12 6.22
CA VAL A 344 -16.50 -2.31 6.64
C VAL A 344 -15.62 -2.76 5.47
N GLU A 345 -16.12 -3.60 4.57
CA GLU A 345 -15.37 -4.02 3.38
C GLU A 345 -15.16 -2.87 2.39
N CYS A 346 -16.21 -2.11 2.05
CA CYS A 346 -16.10 -0.92 1.21
C CYS A 346 -15.11 0.09 1.79
N LEU A 347 -15.20 0.32 3.11
CA LEU A 347 -14.30 1.19 3.83
C LEU A 347 -12.85 0.77 3.67
N ARG A 348 -12.55 -0.52 3.90
CA ARG A 348 -11.18 -1.05 3.79
C ARG A 348 -10.63 -0.94 2.38
N ASP A 349 -11.48 -1.10 1.37
CA ASP A 349 -11.06 -1.09 -0.02
C ASP A 349 -10.78 0.34 -0.52
N ASN A 350 -11.44 1.36 0.04
CA ASN A 350 -11.30 2.77 -0.37
C ASN A 350 -10.44 3.64 0.55
N LEU A 351 -10.19 3.20 1.78
CA LEU A 351 -9.45 3.99 2.77
C LEU A 351 -7.93 3.80 2.60
N HIS A 352 -7.22 4.91 2.47
CA HIS A 352 -5.76 4.97 2.42
C HIS A 352 -5.23 5.73 3.63
N ILE A 353 -4.72 5.03 4.64
CA ILE A 353 -4.09 5.65 5.80
C ILE A 353 -2.63 5.97 5.47
N VAL A 354 -2.26 7.23 5.61
CA VAL A 354 -0.94 7.78 5.29
C VAL A 354 -0.33 8.39 6.54
N LEU A 355 0.65 7.70 7.10
CA LEU A 355 1.37 8.15 8.27
C LEU A 355 2.73 8.71 7.86
N THR A 356 3.02 9.97 8.21
CA THR A 356 4.34 10.56 8.00
C THR A 356 5.10 10.60 9.31
N MET A 357 6.29 10.00 9.36
CA MET A 357 7.08 9.92 10.59
C MET A 357 8.54 10.28 10.36
N SER A 358 9.16 10.94 11.34
CA SER A 358 10.59 11.16 11.36
C SER A 358 11.35 9.91 11.85
N PRO A 359 12.44 9.50 11.18
CA PRO A 359 13.34 8.47 11.70
C PRO A 359 14.22 9.01 12.84
N VAL A 360 14.25 10.33 13.04
CA VAL A 360 15.05 10.96 14.09
C VAL A 360 14.42 10.68 15.46
N GLY A 361 15.23 10.18 16.39
CA GLY A 361 14.81 9.86 17.76
C GLY A 361 14.36 8.41 17.95
N SER A 362 13.60 8.15 19.02
CA SER A 362 13.14 6.82 19.40
C SER A 362 11.67 6.56 19.07
N ALA A 363 10.87 7.60 18.84
CA ALA A 363 9.41 7.53 18.68
C ALA A 363 8.98 6.53 17.60
N LEU A 364 9.58 6.60 16.40
CA LEU A 364 9.30 5.67 15.30
C LEU A 364 9.51 4.20 15.72
N ARG A 365 10.65 3.92 16.39
CA ARG A 365 11.00 2.56 16.82
C ARG A 365 10.07 2.05 17.90
N VAL A 366 9.70 2.92 18.85
CA VAL A 366 8.75 2.59 19.93
C VAL A 366 7.38 2.28 19.36
N ARG A 367 6.84 3.14 18.48
CA ARG A 367 5.52 2.94 17.85
C ARG A 367 5.48 1.72 16.96
N MET A 368 6.54 1.44 16.17
CA MET A 368 6.63 0.21 15.39
C MET A 368 6.60 -1.06 16.26
N ARG A 369 7.14 -0.99 17.49
CA ARG A 369 7.09 -2.11 18.45
C ARG A 369 5.71 -2.27 19.09
N MET A 370 5.08 -1.17 19.48
CA MET A 370 3.76 -1.15 20.14
C MET A 370 2.62 -1.52 19.18
N PHE A 371 2.71 -1.09 17.92
CA PHE A 371 1.63 -1.20 16.94
C PHE A 371 2.09 -1.98 15.69
N PRO A 372 1.98 -3.32 15.70
CA PRO A 372 2.45 -4.16 14.60
C PRO A 372 1.68 -3.95 13.29
N ALA A 373 0.46 -3.42 13.29
CA ALA A 373 -0.29 -3.23 12.04
C ALA A 373 0.41 -2.23 11.11
N HIS A 374 1.03 -1.19 11.66
CA HIS A 374 1.84 -0.26 10.86
C HIS A 374 3.05 -0.92 10.23
N ARG A 375 3.49 -2.10 10.71
CA ARG A 375 4.51 -2.91 10.04
C ARG A 375 3.92 -3.84 8.98
N ARG A 376 2.73 -4.38 9.23
CA ARG A 376 2.11 -5.40 8.38
C ARG A 376 1.32 -4.84 7.20
N HIS A 377 0.69 -3.68 7.37
CA HIS A 377 -0.25 -3.11 6.39
C HIS A 377 0.33 -1.99 5.54
N ARG A 378 1.57 -1.56 5.81
CA ARG A 378 2.24 -0.52 5.03
C ARG A 378 2.86 -1.07 3.75
N GLU A 379 3.00 -0.20 2.76
CA GLU A 379 4.15 -0.19 1.85
C GLU A 379 5.06 1.00 2.16
#